data_AF-A0A7S2L538-F1
#
_entry.id   AF-A0A7S2L538-F1
#
_cell.length_a   1.000
_cell.length_b   1.000
_cell.length_c   1.000
_cell.angle_alpha   90.00
_cell.angle_beta   90.00
_cell.angle_gamma   90.00
#
_symmetry.space_group_name_H-M   'P 1'
#
loop_
_entity.id
_entity.type
_entity.pdbx_description
1 polymer ?
#
loop_
_entity_poly.entity_id
_entity_poly.type
_entity_poly.pdbx_seq_one_letter_code
_entity_poly.pdbx_strand_id
1 'polypeptide(L)'
;LQEKLKLEVENLESVGIVSAQRVRELEETVRKSENERKRMHNIIQELRGNVRVFARIRPFLPNENDNNVPFVTPSGETTLQVVRGRQENSFQFDRVFAPSAGQEAVFDEVSEFVQSALDGYNVCLFSYGQTGSGKT
;
A
#
# COMPACT_ATOMS: atom_id res chain seq x y z
N LEU A 1 55.77 -16.61 20.85
CA LEU A 1 54.97 -15.41 20.45
C LEU A 1 54.59 -15.47 18.98
N GLN A 2 55.54 -15.65 18.06
CA GLN A 2 55.26 -15.75 16.61
C GLN A 2 54.33 -16.92 16.24
N GLU A 3 54.48 -18.08 16.87
CA GLU A 3 53.64 -19.26 16.59
C GLU A 3 52.18 -19.08 17.05
N LYS A 4 51.98 -18.45 18.22
CA LYS A 4 50.63 -18.05 18.69
C LYS A 4 49.97 -17.04 17.73
N LEU A 5 50.73 -16.07 17.22
CA LEU A 5 50.21 -15.09 16.28
C LEU A 5 49.79 -15.75 14.95
N LYS A 6 50.56 -16.73 14.48
CA LYS A 6 50.26 -17.48 13.26
C LYS A 6 48.96 -18.30 13.40
N LEU A 7 48.81 -18.99 14.52
CA LEU A 7 47.58 -19.74 14.86
C LEU A 7 46.34 -18.83 14.93
N GLU A 8 46.47 -17.63 15.52
CA GLU A 8 45.37 -16.67 15.61
C GLU A 8 44.94 -16.14 14.23
N VAL A 9 45.90 -15.85 13.35
CA VAL A 9 45.61 -15.41 11.97
C VAL A 9 44.89 -16.51 11.19
N GLU A 10 45.36 -17.76 11.29
CA GLU A 10 44.73 -18.90 10.62
C GLU A 10 43.31 -19.16 11.14
N ASN A 11 43.09 -18.99 12.45
CA ASN A 11 41.76 -19.08 13.04
C ASN A 11 40.84 -17.95 12.52
N LEU A 12 41.32 -16.70 12.48
CA LEU A 12 40.56 -15.57 11.94
C LEU A 12 40.22 -15.73 10.44
N GLU A 13 41.15 -16.24 9.64
CA GLU A 13 40.92 -16.55 8.22
C GLU A 13 39.84 -17.63 8.07
N SER A 14 39.89 -18.69 8.89
CA SER A 14 38.88 -19.75 8.88
C SER A 14 37.49 -19.22 9.24
N VAL A 15 37.39 -18.36 10.26
CA VAL A 15 36.14 -17.68 10.65
C VAL A 15 35.62 -16.77 9.54
N GLY A 16 36.52 -16.03 8.88
CA GLY A 16 36.18 -15.18 7.74
C GLY A 16 35.58 -15.97 6.57
N ILE A 17 36.15 -17.12 6.23
CA ILE A 17 35.65 -17.99 5.15
C ILE A 17 34.26 -18.55 5.50
N VAL A 18 34.07 -19.05 6.72
CA VAL A 18 32.77 -19.59 7.17
C VAL A 18 31.71 -18.49 7.19
N SER A 19 32.05 -17.30 7.68
CA SER A 19 31.16 -16.14 7.66
C SER A 19 30.76 -15.76 6.24
N ALA A 20 31.71 -15.69 5.30
CA ALA A 20 31.44 -15.38 3.90
C ALA A 20 30.57 -16.45 3.20
N GLN A 21 30.78 -17.73 3.52
CA GLN A 21 29.88 -18.81 3.05
C GLN A 21 28.46 -18.62 3.59
N ARG A 22 28.33 -18.32 4.88
CA ARG A 22 27.02 -18.12 5.49
C ARG A 22 26.28 -16.91 4.93
N VAL A 23 26.99 -15.81 4.68
CA VAL A 23 26.41 -14.62 4.03
C VAL A 23 25.86 -14.98 2.64
N ARG A 24 26.63 -15.71 1.82
CA ARG A 24 26.16 -16.15 0.49
C ARG A 24 24.91 -17.02 0.56
N GLU A 25 24.86 -17.98 1.48
CA GLU A 25 23.67 -18.83 1.68
C GLU A 25 22.43 -18.00 2.08
N LEU A 26 22.61 -17.03 2.97
CA LEU A 26 21.54 -16.14 3.41
C LEU A 26 21.07 -15.23 2.27
N GLU A 27 21.98 -14.66 1.48
CA GLU A 27 21.65 -13.86 0.30
C GLU A 27 20.86 -14.65 -0.73
N GLU A 28 21.25 -15.90 -1.02
CA GLU A 28 20.48 -16.78 -1.91
C GLU A 28 19.08 -17.08 -1.37
N THR A 29 18.97 -17.30 -0.07
CA THR A 29 17.69 -17.55 0.59
C THR A 29 16.78 -16.33 0.50
N VAL A 30 17.30 -15.15 0.84
CA VAL A 30 16.58 -13.87 0.72
C VAL A 30 16.14 -13.63 -0.72
N ARG A 31 17.00 -13.90 -1.70
CA ARG A 31 16.65 -13.76 -3.13
C ARG A 31 15.51 -14.68 -3.54
N LYS A 32 15.51 -15.94 -3.08
CA LYS A 32 14.42 -16.90 -3.36
C LYS A 32 13.11 -16.42 -2.73
N SER A 33 13.14 -16.03 -1.45
CA SER A 33 11.97 -15.53 -0.73
C SER A 33 11.40 -14.26 -1.36
N GLU A 34 12.24 -13.31 -1.78
CA GLU A 34 11.79 -12.11 -2.48
C GLU A 34 11.11 -12.42 -3.81
N ASN A 35 11.64 -13.37 -4.59
CA ASN A 35 10.99 -13.77 -5.84
C ASN A 35 9.61 -14.40 -5.60
N GLU A 36 9.47 -15.22 -4.56
CA GLU A 36 8.19 -15.79 -4.16
C GLU A 36 7.22 -14.71 -3.68
N ARG A 37 7.68 -13.77 -2.84
CA ARG A 37 6.89 -12.63 -2.38
C ARG A 37 6.35 -11.82 -3.56
N LYS A 38 7.20 -11.46 -4.52
CA LYS A 38 6.80 -10.74 -5.74
C LYS A 38 5.73 -11.49 -6.54
N ARG A 39 5.93 -12.80 -6.72
CA ARG A 39 4.97 -13.64 -7.46
C ARG A 39 3.62 -13.70 -6.76
N MET A 40 3.61 -13.92 -5.44
CA MET A 40 2.38 -13.97 -4.66
C MET A 40 1.67 -12.62 -4.63
N HIS A 41 2.43 -11.53 -4.45
CA HIS A 41 1.91 -10.17 -4.48
C HIS A 41 1.19 -9.88 -5.80
N ASN A 42 1.82 -10.20 -6.93
CA ASN A 42 1.20 -9.99 -8.23
C ASN A 42 -0.09 -10.81 -8.42
N ILE A 43 -0.11 -12.07 -7.98
CA ILE A 43 -1.32 -12.91 -8.04
C ILE A 43 -2.45 -12.29 -7.20
N ILE A 44 -2.14 -11.81 -5.99
CA ILE A 44 -3.14 -11.16 -5.13
C ILE A 44 -3.69 -9.90 -5.80
N GLN A 45 -2.84 -9.07 -6.40
CA GLN A 45 -3.28 -7.87 -7.12
C GLN A 45 -4.18 -8.22 -8.31
N GLU A 46 -3.82 -9.22 -9.10
CA GLU A 46 -4.61 -9.67 -10.25
C GLU A 46 -5.98 -10.19 -9.83
N LEU A 47 -6.05 -10.95 -8.73
CA LEU A 47 -7.31 -11.46 -8.16
C LEU A 47 -8.21 -10.36 -7.60
N ARG A 48 -7.63 -9.31 -7.00
CA ARG A 48 -8.38 -8.14 -6.52
C ARG A 48 -8.84 -7.24 -7.66
N GLY A 49 -8.21 -7.35 -8.83
CA GLY A 49 -8.52 -6.56 -10.01
C GLY A 49 -7.45 -5.49 -10.28
N ASN A 50 -7.02 -5.44 -11.54
CA ASN A 50 -5.97 -4.50 -12.01
C ASN A 50 -6.44 -3.04 -12.03
N VAL A 51 -7.75 -2.81 -11.94
CA VAL A 51 -8.36 -1.47 -11.86
C VAL A 51 -9.23 -1.46 -10.62
N ARG A 52 -8.93 -0.55 -9.69
CA ARG A 52 -9.71 -0.32 -8.48
C ARG A 52 -10.16 1.13 -8.44
N VAL A 53 -11.41 1.35 -8.04
CA VAL A 53 -12.03 2.67 -7.88
C VAL A 53 -12.43 2.84 -6.42
N PHE A 54 -11.80 3.82 -5.78
CA PHE A 54 -12.11 4.19 -4.41
C PHE A 54 -12.86 5.51 -4.37
N ALA A 55 -13.89 5.58 -3.52
CA ALA A 55 -14.56 6.83 -3.19
C ALA A 55 -14.06 7.34 -1.84
N ARG A 56 -13.74 8.63 -1.74
CA ARG A 56 -13.39 9.27 -0.47
C ARG A 56 -14.25 10.49 -0.23
N ILE A 57 -14.94 10.49 0.90
CA ILE A 57 -15.73 11.63 1.35
C ILE A 57 -14.83 12.49 2.23
N ARG A 58 -14.71 13.79 1.91
CA ARG A 58 -13.94 14.71 2.76
C ARG A 58 -14.77 15.15 3.98
N PRO A 59 -14.13 15.43 5.13
CA PRO A 59 -14.78 16.15 6.21
C PRO A 59 -15.30 17.52 5.77
N PHE A 60 -16.40 17.95 6.40
CA PHE A 60 -16.90 19.32 6.27
C PHE A 60 -15.92 20.29 6.92
N LEU A 61 -15.66 21.42 6.25
CA LEU A 61 -14.91 22.52 6.84
C LEU A 61 -15.83 23.33 7.77
N PRO A 62 -15.30 23.99 8.80
CA PRO A 62 -16.11 24.75 9.77
C PRO A 62 -17.03 25.83 9.16
N ASN A 63 -16.72 26.30 7.94
CA ASN A 63 -17.45 27.36 7.25
C ASN A 63 -18.45 26.84 6.20
N GLU A 64 -18.71 25.53 6.14
CA GLU A 64 -19.54 24.89 5.10
C GLU A 64 -20.94 24.46 5.61
N ASN A 65 -21.54 25.29 6.47
CA ASN A 65 -22.90 25.07 7.00
C ASN A 65 -23.97 25.56 6.01
N ASP A 66 -23.97 25.06 4.78
CA ASP A 66 -25.02 25.38 3.82
C ASP A 66 -26.06 24.25 3.79
N ASN A 67 -27.35 24.57 3.96
CA ASN A 67 -28.45 23.59 3.99
C ASN A 67 -28.75 22.97 2.62
N ASN A 68 -27.95 23.30 1.59
CA ASN A 68 -28.18 22.94 0.20
C ASN A 68 -27.13 21.97 -0.39
N VAL A 69 -26.21 21.45 0.44
CA VAL A 69 -25.26 20.40 0.01
C VAL A 69 -25.97 19.03 -0.05
N PRO A 70 -25.80 18.25 -1.13
CA PRO A 70 -26.31 16.87 -1.16
C PRO A 70 -25.71 16.07 -0.01
N PHE A 71 -26.55 15.28 0.65
CA PHE A 71 -26.13 14.43 1.77
C PHE A 71 -25.47 13.19 1.20
N VAL A 72 -24.15 13.08 1.42
CA VAL A 72 -23.34 11.95 0.95
C VAL A 72 -22.98 11.10 2.16
N THR A 73 -23.41 9.84 2.16
CA THR A 73 -23.15 8.91 3.25
C THR A 73 -22.60 7.58 2.75
N PRO A 74 -21.60 7.01 3.45
CA PRO A 74 -21.20 5.65 3.21
C PRO A 74 -22.29 4.70 3.72
N SER A 75 -22.70 3.76 2.88
CA SER A 75 -23.58 2.64 3.22
C SER A 75 -22.76 1.36 3.26
N GLY A 76 -22.02 1.16 4.36
CA GLY A 76 -21.01 0.10 4.45
C GLY A 76 -19.69 0.50 3.78
N GLU A 77 -18.85 -0.49 3.47
CA GLU A 77 -17.48 -0.26 2.99
C GLU A 77 -17.37 -0.08 1.47
N THR A 78 -18.38 -0.47 0.70
CA THR A 78 -18.31 -0.50 -0.78
C THR A 78 -19.39 0.33 -1.46
N THR A 79 -20.38 0.83 -0.71
CA THR A 79 -21.53 1.54 -1.28
C THR A 79 -21.56 2.99 -0.78
N LEU A 80 -21.74 3.92 -1.71
CA LEU A 80 -21.91 5.35 -1.45
C LEU A 80 -23.33 5.77 -1.81
N GLN A 81 -24.04 6.36 -0.86
CA GLN A 81 -25.37 6.92 -1.09
C GLN A 81 -25.30 8.45 -1.18
N VAL A 82 -26.01 9.00 -2.16
CA VAL A 82 -26.12 10.44 -2.39
C VAL A 82 -27.60 10.81 -2.43
N VAL A 83 -28.03 11.59 -1.44
CA VAL A 83 -29.42 12.06 -1.31
C VAL A 83 -29.50 13.55 -1.66
N ARG A 84 -30.38 13.88 -2.61
CA ARG A 84 -30.69 15.26 -3.01
C ARG A 84 -32.20 15.45 -3.11
N GLY A 85 -32.79 16.06 -2.07
CA GLY A 85 -34.23 16.24 -1.98
C GLY A 85 -34.96 14.89 -1.90
N ARG A 86 -35.71 14.52 -2.95
CA ARG A 86 -36.41 13.23 -3.07
C ARG A 86 -35.66 12.19 -3.91
N GLN A 87 -34.52 12.54 -4.49
CA GLN A 87 -33.70 11.62 -5.27
C GLN A 87 -32.64 10.99 -4.38
N GLU A 88 -32.57 9.67 -4.42
CA GLU A 88 -31.56 8.85 -3.73
C GLU A 88 -30.86 8.00 -4.79
N ASN A 89 -29.54 8.19 -4.90
CA ASN A 89 -28.70 7.41 -5.81
C ASN A 89 -27.68 6.62 -5.00
N SER A 90 -27.45 5.36 -5.40
CA SER A 90 -26.49 4.47 -4.80
C SER A 90 -25.43 4.08 -5.82
N PHE A 91 -24.16 4.15 -5.42
CA PHE A 91 -23.00 3.86 -6.25
C PHE A 91 -22.11 2.84 -5.56
N GLN A 92 -21.65 1.82 -6.30
CA GLN A 92 -20.73 0.81 -5.79
C GLN A 92 -19.28 1.11 -6.21
N PHE A 93 -18.38 0.88 -5.28
CA PHE A 93 -16.94 1.09 -5.39
C PHE A 93 -16.20 -0.07 -4.75
N ASP A 94 -14.91 -0.22 -5.03
CA ASP A 94 -14.06 -1.22 -4.36
C ASP A 94 -13.92 -0.90 -2.87
N ARG A 95 -13.89 0.40 -2.53
CA ARG A 95 -13.92 0.88 -1.15
C ARG A 95 -14.42 2.32 -1.07
N VAL A 96 -15.13 2.64 0.01
CA VAL A 96 -15.65 3.96 0.35
C VAL A 96 -15.05 4.40 1.68
N PHE A 97 -14.29 5.49 1.66
CA PHE A 97 -13.70 6.12 2.83
C PHE A 97 -14.64 7.21 3.38
N ALA A 98 -15.06 7.02 4.63
CA ALA A 98 -15.88 7.96 5.37
C ALA A 98 -15.13 9.28 5.66
N PRO A 99 -15.82 10.37 6.01
CA PRO A 99 -15.20 11.63 6.42
C PRO A 99 -14.20 11.49 7.58
N SER A 100 -14.39 10.50 8.44
CA SER A 100 -13.50 10.20 9.56
C SER A 100 -12.21 9.46 9.16
N ALA A 101 -12.11 8.98 7.91
CA ALA A 101 -10.96 8.22 7.45
C ALA A 101 -9.72 9.11 7.27
N GLY A 102 -8.67 8.80 8.01
CA GLY A 102 -7.37 9.46 7.91
C GLY A 102 -6.61 9.09 6.64
N GLN A 103 -5.49 9.79 6.39
CA GLN A 103 -4.61 9.51 5.25
C GLN A 103 -3.98 8.12 5.34
N GLU A 104 -3.67 7.65 6.54
CA GLU A 104 -3.12 6.32 6.79
C GLU A 104 -4.03 5.22 6.24
N ALA A 105 -5.33 5.26 6.57
CA ALA A 105 -6.29 4.28 6.07
C ALA A 105 -6.41 4.27 4.53
N VAL A 106 -6.24 5.42 3.88
CA VAL A 106 -6.20 5.50 2.41
C VAL A 106 -4.89 4.94 1.87
N PHE A 107 -3.76 5.25 2.53
CA PHE A 107 -2.46 4.75 2.13
C PHE A 107 -2.35 3.24 2.29
N ASP A 108 -2.91 2.65 3.35
CA ASP A 108 -2.89 1.19 3.56
C ASP A 108 -3.47 0.44 2.36
N GLU A 109 -4.56 0.96 1.77
CA GLU A 109 -5.16 0.39 0.56
C GLU A 109 -4.35 0.62 -0.71
N VAL A 110 -3.63 1.73 -0.78
CA VAL A 110 -2.80 2.09 -1.93
C VAL A 110 -1.39 1.49 -1.85
N SER A 111 -0.95 1.08 -0.66
CA SER A 111 0.40 0.58 -0.37
C SER A 111 0.78 -0.62 -1.24
N GLU A 112 -0.19 -1.49 -1.52
CA GLU A 112 0.00 -2.66 -2.37
C GLU A 112 0.35 -2.27 -3.82
N PHE A 113 -0.24 -1.19 -4.32
CA PHE A 113 0.09 -0.65 -5.64
C PHE A 113 1.50 -0.04 -5.67
N VAL A 114 1.92 0.61 -4.58
CA VAL A 114 3.30 1.11 -4.44
C VAL A 114 4.28 -0.06 -4.43
N GLN A 115 3.97 -1.14 -3.72
CA GLN A 115 4.81 -2.35 -3.72
C GLN A 115 4.92 -2.95 -5.13
N SER A 116 3.83 -3.00 -5.90
CA SER A 116 3.87 -3.44 -7.29
C SER A 116 4.80 -2.58 -8.15
N ALA A 117 4.77 -1.25 -7.95
CA ALA A 117 5.69 -0.35 -8.65
C ALA A 117 7.16 -0.63 -8.31
N LEU A 118 7.47 -0.86 -7.02
CA LEU A 118 8.82 -1.26 -6.59
C LEU A 118 9.23 -2.64 -7.13
N ASP A 119 8.28 -3.54 -7.33
CA ASP A 119 8.52 -4.87 -7.89
C ASP A 119 8.69 -4.86 -9.42
N GLY A 120 8.51 -3.70 -10.07
CA GLY A 120 8.78 -3.47 -11.49
C GLY A 120 7.53 -3.40 -12.38
N TYR A 121 6.35 -3.26 -11.80
CA TYR A 121 5.10 -3.11 -12.54
C TYR A 121 4.75 -1.64 -12.81
N ASN A 122 4.11 -1.39 -13.95
CA ASN A 122 3.58 -0.07 -14.25
C ASN A 122 2.28 0.16 -13.47
N VAL A 123 2.28 1.17 -12.63
CA VAL A 123 1.14 1.51 -11.76
C VAL A 123 0.76 2.96 -12.01
N CYS A 124 -0.55 3.22 -12.02
CA CYS A 124 -1.07 4.57 -12.21
C CYS A 124 -2.15 4.85 -11.16
N LEU A 125 -2.00 5.98 -10.46
CA LEU A 125 -2.95 6.45 -9.46
C LEU A 125 -3.48 7.82 -9.88
N PHE A 126 -4.79 7.93 -9.98
CA PHE A 126 -5.46 9.19 -10.31
C PHE A 126 -6.41 9.59 -9.18
N SER A 127 -6.43 10.87 -8.86
CA SER A 127 -7.47 11.46 -8.03
C SER A 127 -8.44 12.26 -8.91
N TYR A 128 -9.74 11.96 -8.78
CA TYR A 128 -10.79 12.61 -9.56
C TYR A 128 -11.82 13.27 -8.65
N GLY A 129 -12.35 14.41 -9.07
CA GLY A 129 -13.36 15.17 -8.33
C GLY A 129 -13.30 16.66 -8.60
N GLN A 130 -14.35 17.39 -8.22
CA GLN A 130 -14.44 18.85 -8.36
C GLN A 130 -13.36 19.62 -7.58
N THR A 131 -13.12 20.88 -7.89
CA THR A 131 -12.24 21.75 -7.10
C THR A 131 -12.70 21.78 -5.63
N GLY A 132 -11.76 21.66 -4.69
CA GLY A 132 -12.06 21.58 -3.26
C GLY A 132 -12.49 20.21 -2.73
N SER A 133 -12.48 19.15 -3.55
CA SER A 133 -12.88 17.80 -3.11
C SER A 133 -11.80 17.00 -2.36
N GLY A 134 -10.61 17.57 -2.11
CA GLY A 134 -9.50 16.88 -1.43
C GLY A 134 -8.63 15.98 -2.32
N LYS A 135 -8.42 16.38 -3.59
CA LYS A 135 -7.50 15.70 -4.53
C LYS A 135 -6.02 16.00 -4.28
N THR A 136 -5.73 17.16 -3.70
CA THR A 136 -4.39 17.67 -3.32
C THR A 136 -4.24 17.50 -1.82
#